data_AF-A0A804LIB4-F1
#
_entry.id   AF-A0A804LIB4-F1
#
_cell.length_a   1.000
_cell.length_b   1.000
_cell.length_c   1.000
_cell.angle_alpha   90.00
_cell.angle_beta   90.00
_cell.angle_gamma   90.00
#
_symmetry.space_group_name_H-M   'P 1'
#
loop_
_entity.id
_entity.type
_entity.pdbx_description
1 polymer ?
#
loop_
_entity_poly.entity_id
_entity_poly.type
_entity_poly.pdbx_seq_one_letter_code
_entity_poly.pdbx_strand_id
1 'polypeptide(L)'
;MEGPWAAMATTGIFLAAAVTDWLDGYIARKMQLGTPFGAFLDPVADKLMVAATLVLLCTKPLESSLLNDGPWLLTVPSIAIIGREITMSAVREWAASQNSKVLEAVAVNNLGKWKTATQMTALTLLLASRDPSLPAQGALVAPGVALLYVSTGLAVWSLVVYMRKIWRILLK
;
A
#
# COMPACT_ATOMS: atom_id res chain seq x y z
N MET A 1 17.02 5.35 16.88
CA MET A 1 17.82 4.76 15.79
C MET A 1 18.09 5.87 14.80
N GLU A 2 19.14 6.64 15.07
CA GLU A 2 19.51 7.87 14.36
C GLU A 2 20.88 7.67 13.72
N GLY A 3 20.92 6.92 12.61
CA GLY A 3 22.15 6.69 11.87
C GLY A 3 21.84 6.53 10.39
N PRO A 4 22.74 6.97 9.49
CA PRO A 4 22.60 6.80 8.03
C PRO A 4 22.27 5.35 7.64
N TRP A 5 22.89 4.40 8.35
CA TRP A 5 22.69 2.97 8.17
C TRP A 5 21.25 2.51 8.44
N ALA A 6 20.49 3.19 9.30
CA ALA A 6 19.13 2.81 9.64
C ALA A 6 18.16 3.11 8.48
N ALA A 7 18.37 4.21 7.76
CA ALA A 7 17.60 4.55 6.57
C ALA A 7 17.89 3.58 5.42
N MET A 8 19.17 3.27 5.19
CA MET A 8 19.61 2.25 4.24
C MET A 8 19.03 0.87 4.57
N ALA A 9 19.14 0.44 5.83
CA ALA A 9 18.63 -0.84 6.28
C ALA A 9 17.10 -0.93 6.13
N THR A 10 16.36 0.11 6.52
CA THR A 10 14.89 0.13 6.40
C THR A 10 14.46 0.06 4.94
N THR A 11 15.09 0.85 4.07
CA THR A 11 14.79 0.86 2.63
C THR A 11 15.16 -0.49 2.00
N GLY A 12 16.31 -1.06 2.36
CA GLY A 12 16.76 -2.37 1.89
C GLY A 12 15.84 -3.50 2.34
N ILE A 13 15.39 -3.50 3.60
CA ILE A 13 14.43 -4.49 4.13
C ILE A 13 13.09 -4.36 3.41
N PHE A 14 12.59 -3.13 3.21
CA PHE A 14 11.34 -2.89 2.48
C PHE A 14 11.42 -3.38 1.03
N LEU A 15 12.53 -3.08 0.34
CA LEU A 15 12.75 -3.50 -1.04
C LEU A 15 12.87 -5.03 -1.12
N ALA A 16 13.63 -5.65 -0.21
CA ALA A 16 13.78 -7.10 -0.15
C ALA A 16 12.42 -7.78 0.09
N ALA A 17 11.63 -7.30 1.05
CA ALA A 17 10.30 -7.83 1.32
C ALA A 17 9.36 -7.70 0.10
N ALA A 18 9.36 -6.54 -0.58
CA ALA A 18 8.56 -6.32 -1.78
C ALA A 18 8.98 -7.24 -2.95
N VAL A 19 10.28 -7.48 -3.12
CA VAL A 19 10.81 -8.38 -4.14
C VAL A 19 10.49 -9.84 -3.81
N THR A 20 10.63 -10.23 -2.55
CA THR A 20 10.28 -11.59 -2.08
C THR A 20 8.80 -11.88 -2.28
N ASP A 21 7.90 -10.97 -1.92
CA ASP A 21 6.45 -11.14 -2.12
C ASP A 21 6.09 -11.29 -3.62
N TRP A 22 6.72 -10.49 -4.48
CA TRP A 22 6.56 -10.64 -5.93
C TRP A 22 7.10 -11.98 -6.45
N LEU A 23 8.26 -12.42 -5.95
CA LEU A 23 8.92 -13.65 -6.34
C LEU A 23 8.14 -14.88 -5.90
N ASP A 24 7.66 -14.90 -4.65
CA ASP A 24 6.87 -16.00 -4.09
C ASP A 24 5.57 -16.16 -4.88
N GLY A 25 4.89 -15.05 -5.20
CA GLY A 25 3.73 -15.05 -6.07
C GLY A 25 4.04 -15.50 -7.51
N TYR A 26 5.21 -15.20 -8.06
CA TYR A 26 5.63 -15.66 -9.39
C TYR A 26 5.93 -17.16 -9.41
N ILE A 27 6.66 -17.67 -8.42
CA ILE A 27 7.01 -19.08 -8.29
C ILE A 27 5.75 -19.91 -8.06
N ALA A 28 4.85 -19.49 -7.16
CA ALA A 28 3.59 -20.18 -6.90
C ALA A 28 2.72 -20.31 -8.17
N ARG A 29 2.63 -19.24 -8.98
CA ARG A 29 1.91 -19.27 -10.27
C ARG A 29 2.57 -20.17 -11.31
N LYS A 30 3.90 -20.14 -11.40
CA LYS A 30 4.67 -20.89 -12.40
C LYS A 30 4.72 -22.39 -12.08
N MET A 31 4.79 -22.74 -10.79
CA MET A 31 4.93 -24.12 -10.33
C MET A 31 3.60 -24.78 -9.93
N GLN A 32 2.49 -24.02 -9.91
CA GLN A 32 1.18 -24.48 -9.42
C GLN A 32 1.21 -25.04 -7.98
N LEU A 33 2.23 -24.68 -7.20
CA LEU A 33 2.43 -25.09 -5.81
C LEU A 33 1.88 -24.00 -4.89
N GLY A 34 0.56 -23.87 -4.80
CA GLY A 34 -0.11 -22.96 -3.87
C GLY A 34 -0.68 -23.73 -2.68
N THR A 35 -0.30 -23.36 -1.45
CA THR A 35 -1.00 -23.87 -0.26
C THR A 35 -2.12 -22.91 0.16
N PRO A 36 -3.23 -23.40 0.72
CA PRO A 36 -4.32 -22.54 1.20
C PRO A 36 -3.86 -21.54 2.26
N PHE A 37 -2.89 -21.95 3.09
CA PHE A 37 -2.32 -21.10 4.15
C PHE A 37 -1.42 -20.00 3.59
N GLY A 38 -0.56 -20.30 2.61
CA GLY A 38 0.27 -19.28 1.94
C GLY A 38 -0.58 -18.23 1.21
N ALA A 39 -1.62 -18.67 0.50
CA ALA A 39 -2.56 -17.78 -0.18
C ALA A 39 -3.31 -16.82 0.77
N PHE A 40 -3.45 -17.22 2.05
CA PHE A 40 -4.00 -16.37 3.10
C PHE A 40 -2.96 -15.41 3.70
N LEU A 41 -1.71 -15.87 3.91
CA LEU A 41 -0.65 -15.06 4.48
C LEU A 41 -0.14 -13.95 3.53
N ASP A 42 -0.05 -14.20 2.23
CA ASP A 42 0.44 -13.23 1.24
C ASP A 42 -0.30 -11.86 1.35
N PRO A 43 -1.64 -11.79 1.28
CA PRO A 43 -2.36 -10.53 1.42
C PRO A 43 -2.29 -9.88 2.81
N VAL A 44 -1.92 -10.64 3.85
CA VAL A 44 -1.76 -10.14 5.22
C VAL A 44 -0.40 -9.47 5.35
N ALA A 45 0.66 -10.12 4.86
CA ALA A 45 2.02 -9.59 4.86
C ALA A 45 2.11 -8.27 4.10
N ASP A 46 1.53 -8.19 2.89
CA ASP A 46 1.51 -6.97 2.08
C ASP A 46 0.90 -5.77 2.83
N LYS A 47 -0.27 -5.95 3.44
CA LYS A 47 -0.96 -4.89 4.18
C LYS A 47 -0.21 -4.46 5.43
N LEU A 48 0.37 -5.41 6.17
CA LEU A 48 1.16 -5.11 7.36
C LEU A 48 2.44 -4.35 7.00
N MET A 49 3.14 -4.76 5.93
CA MET A 49 4.33 -4.07 5.45
C MET A 49 4.04 -2.62 5.08
N VAL A 50 2.98 -2.39 4.31
CA VAL A 50 2.51 -1.04 3.93
C VAL A 50 2.14 -0.22 5.16
N ALA A 51 1.30 -0.77 6.04
CA ALA A 51 0.80 -0.05 7.22
C ALA A 51 1.94 0.32 8.17
N ALA A 52 2.86 -0.62 8.46
CA ALA A 52 4.02 -0.37 9.30
C ALA A 52 4.92 0.73 8.70
N THR A 53 5.10 0.73 7.38
CA THR A 53 5.92 1.75 6.70
C THR A 53 5.26 3.13 6.75
N LEU A 54 3.95 3.23 6.53
CA LEU A 54 3.21 4.49 6.65
C LEU A 54 3.25 5.03 8.09
N VAL A 55 3.08 4.16 9.09
CA VAL A 55 3.19 4.53 10.51
C VAL A 55 4.61 5.00 10.83
N LEU A 56 5.64 4.34 10.31
CA LEU A 56 7.04 4.76 10.47
C LEU A 56 7.31 6.12 9.81
N LEU A 57 6.71 6.40 8.66
CA LEU A 57 6.80 7.70 7.98
C LEU A 57 6.10 8.81 8.77
N CYS A 58 4.97 8.52 9.42
CA CYS A 58 4.25 9.49 10.24
C CYS A 58 4.91 9.75 11.60
N THR A 59 5.46 8.71 12.25
CA THR A 59 6.08 8.83 13.59
C THR A 59 7.47 9.44 13.56
N LYS A 60 8.16 9.34 12.43
CA LYS A 60 9.48 9.95 12.19
C LYS A 60 9.45 10.77 10.92
N PRO A 61 8.82 11.96 10.91
CA PRO A 61 8.71 12.76 9.70
C PRO A 61 10.09 13.04 9.10
N LEU A 62 10.17 13.09 7.78
CA LEU A 62 11.43 13.44 7.10
C LEU A 62 11.76 14.91 7.34
N GLU A 63 13.04 15.20 7.58
CA GLU A 63 13.59 16.55 7.66
C GLU A 63 13.56 17.24 6.28
N SER A 64 12.38 17.60 5.84
CA SER A 64 12.14 18.34 4.60
C SER A 64 11.24 19.52 4.92
N SER A 65 11.54 20.68 4.34
CA SER A 65 10.75 21.91 4.53
C SER A 65 9.25 21.67 4.28
N LEU A 66 8.92 20.86 3.27
CA LEU A 66 7.54 20.53 2.90
C LEU A 66 6.78 19.78 4.00
N LEU A 67 7.42 18.84 4.70
CA LEU A 67 6.77 18.01 5.70
C LEU A 67 6.81 18.61 7.10
N ASN A 68 7.79 19.48 7.38
CA ASN A 68 7.86 20.24 8.63
C ASN A 68 6.72 21.26 8.75
N ASP A 69 6.38 21.95 7.66
CA ASP A 69 5.28 22.93 7.65
C ASP A 69 3.89 22.26 7.60
N GLY A 70 3.82 20.96 7.27
CA GLY A 70 2.58 20.25 7.05
C GLY A 70 2.65 18.75 7.35
N PRO A 71 2.74 18.33 8.64
CA PRO A 71 2.78 16.91 9.00
C PRO A 71 1.54 16.14 8.52
N TRP A 72 0.41 16.85 8.37
CA TRP A 72 -0.84 16.33 7.82
C TRP A 72 -0.70 15.77 6.39
N LEU A 73 0.31 16.22 5.62
CA LEU A 73 0.57 15.75 4.25
C LEU A 73 0.91 14.26 4.17
N LEU A 74 1.45 13.68 5.24
CA LEU A 74 1.67 12.23 5.33
C LEU A 74 0.59 11.54 6.16
N THR A 75 0.13 12.17 7.23
CA THR A 75 -0.83 11.55 8.16
C THR A 75 -2.20 11.30 7.50
N VAL A 76 -2.73 12.28 6.76
CA VAL A 76 -4.04 12.16 6.09
C VAL A 76 -4.06 11.02 5.06
N PRO A 77 -3.14 10.96 4.08
CA PRO A 77 -3.13 9.85 3.13
C PRO A 77 -2.83 8.50 3.79
N SER A 78 -1.99 8.46 4.84
CA SER A 78 -1.71 7.22 5.57
C SER A 78 -2.96 6.65 6.22
N ILE A 79 -3.75 7.48 6.93
CA ILE A 79 -5.01 7.06 7.54
C ILE A 79 -6.00 6.60 6.47
N ALA A 80 -6.12 7.34 5.37
CA ALA A 80 -7.02 7.00 4.27
C ALA A 80 -6.65 5.65 3.60
N ILE A 81 -5.36 5.40 3.37
CA ILE A 81 -4.87 4.13 2.80
C ILE A 81 -5.13 2.97 3.75
N ILE A 82 -4.73 3.08 5.02
CA ILE A 82 -4.90 2.02 6.01
C ILE A 82 -6.39 1.72 6.22
N GLY A 83 -7.20 2.76 6.45
CA GLY A 83 -8.64 2.63 6.62
C GLY A 83 -9.28 1.92 5.43
N ARG A 84 -8.93 2.33 4.19
CA ARG A 84 -9.43 1.69 2.97
C ARG A 84 -9.01 0.22 2.88
N GLU A 85 -7.77 -0.14 3.21
CA GLU A 85 -7.31 -1.54 3.16
C GLU A 85 -8.09 -2.42 4.15
N ILE A 86 -8.35 -1.93 5.36
CA ILE A 86 -9.17 -2.63 6.36
C ILE A 86 -10.60 -2.78 5.83
N THR A 87 -11.23 -1.71 5.35
CA THR A 87 -12.59 -1.75 4.81
C THR A 87 -12.70 -2.73 3.65
N MET A 88 -11.77 -2.69 2.69
CA MET A 88 -11.79 -3.60 1.54
C MET A 88 -11.54 -5.06 1.94
N SER A 89 -10.77 -5.31 2.99
CA SER A 89 -10.59 -6.66 3.53
C SER A 89 -11.89 -7.20 4.10
N ALA A 90 -12.55 -6.43 4.97
CA ALA A 90 -13.83 -6.80 5.57
C ALA A 90 -14.94 -6.98 4.51
N VAL A 91 -14.99 -6.07 3.52
CA VAL A 91 -15.95 -6.14 2.42
C VAL A 91 -15.73 -7.39 1.56
N ARG A 92 -14.48 -7.76 1.29
CA ARG A 92 -14.16 -8.97 0.51
C ARG A 92 -14.51 -10.24 1.26
N GLU A 93 -14.21 -10.29 2.55
CA GLU A 93 -14.55 -11.42 3.42
C GLU A 93 -16.07 -11.58 3.51
N TRP A 94 -16.80 -10.50 3.77
CA TRP A 94 -18.25 -10.51 3.74
C TRP A 94 -18.80 -10.88 2.36
N ALA A 95 -18.24 -10.36 1.27
CA ALA A 95 -18.68 -10.72 -0.07
C ALA A 95 -18.43 -12.21 -0.39
N ALA A 96 -17.40 -12.82 0.21
CA ALA A 96 -17.09 -14.24 0.05
C ALA A 96 -18.10 -15.16 0.76
N SER A 97 -18.75 -14.69 1.82
CA SER A 97 -19.84 -15.43 2.50
C SER A 97 -21.22 -15.20 1.87
N GLN A 98 -21.34 -14.28 0.90
CA GLN A 98 -22.58 -13.94 0.20
C GLN A 98 -22.68 -14.64 -1.17
N ASN A 99 -23.77 -14.38 -1.90
CA ASN A 99 -23.99 -14.91 -3.25
C ASN A 99 -22.90 -14.50 -4.25
N SER A 100 -22.66 -15.35 -5.25
CA SER A 100 -21.60 -15.22 -6.27
C SER A 100 -21.59 -13.88 -7.01
N LYS A 101 -22.75 -13.21 -7.14
CA LYS A 101 -22.89 -11.89 -7.76
C LYS A 101 -22.21 -10.78 -6.95
N VAL A 102 -22.26 -10.84 -5.62
CA VAL A 102 -21.59 -9.87 -4.74
C VAL A 102 -20.08 -10.08 -4.80
N LEU A 103 -19.63 -11.33 -4.87
CA LEU A 103 -18.23 -11.70 -5.01
C LEU A 103 -17.63 -11.17 -6.32
N GLU A 104 -18.36 -11.26 -7.44
CA GLU A 104 -17.98 -10.69 -8.73
C GLU A 104 -17.95 -9.16 -8.71
N ALA A 105 -18.82 -8.51 -7.95
CA ALA A 105 -18.83 -7.06 -7.79
C ALA A 105 -17.55 -6.52 -7.13
N VAL A 106 -16.92 -7.32 -6.26
CA VAL A 106 -15.68 -7.01 -5.56
C VAL A 106 -14.44 -7.54 -6.29
N ALA A 107 -14.62 -8.19 -7.45
CA ALA A 107 -13.53 -8.68 -8.28
C ALA A 107 -12.55 -7.55 -8.66
N VAL A 108 -11.26 -7.92 -8.75
CA VAL A 108 -10.15 -6.97 -8.92
C VAL A 108 -10.33 -6.18 -10.22
N ASN A 109 -10.51 -4.87 -10.09
CA ASN A 109 -10.52 -3.96 -11.22
C ASN A 109 -9.10 -3.45 -11.49
N ASN A 110 -8.78 -3.07 -12.72
CA ASN A 110 -7.44 -2.60 -13.10
C ASN A 110 -6.95 -1.41 -12.23
N LEU A 111 -7.87 -0.61 -11.71
CA LEU A 111 -7.61 0.46 -10.72
C LEU A 111 -6.85 -0.03 -9.48
N GLY A 112 -7.12 -1.25 -9.01
CA GLY A 112 -6.43 -1.82 -7.85
C GLY A 112 -4.94 -2.09 -8.09
N LYS A 113 -4.58 -2.46 -9.32
CA LYS A 113 -3.18 -2.73 -9.72
C LYS A 113 -2.36 -1.44 -9.81
N TRP A 114 -2.95 -0.40 -10.39
CA TRP A 114 -2.30 0.93 -10.45
C TRP A 114 -2.15 1.53 -9.05
N LYS A 115 -3.14 1.32 -8.17
CA LYS A 115 -3.06 1.76 -6.78
C LYS A 115 -1.87 1.14 -6.05
N THR A 116 -1.70 -0.18 -6.11
CA THR A 116 -0.58 -0.85 -5.43
C THR A 116 0.76 -0.47 -6.02
N ALA A 117 0.89 -0.40 -7.35
CA ALA A 117 2.13 0.05 -8.00
C ALA A 117 2.54 1.46 -7.55
N THR A 118 1.61 2.42 -7.62
CA THR A 118 1.87 3.80 -7.19
C THR A 118 2.19 3.90 -5.70
N GLN A 119 1.54 3.08 -4.86
CA GLN A 119 1.79 3.04 -3.42
C GLN A 119 3.19 2.53 -3.10
N MET A 120 3.57 1.39 -3.68
CA MET A 120 4.89 0.79 -3.44
C MET A 120 6.00 1.71 -3.91
N THR A 121 5.86 2.32 -5.09
CA THR A 121 6.81 3.33 -5.58
C THR A 121 6.89 4.54 -4.65
N ALA A 122 5.75 5.06 -4.18
CA ALA A 122 5.72 6.18 -3.24
C ALA A 122 6.49 5.86 -1.95
N LEU A 123 6.23 4.70 -1.36
CA LEU A 123 6.90 4.26 -0.13
C LEU A 123 8.39 4.06 -0.34
N THR A 124 8.81 3.45 -1.45
CA THR A 124 10.24 3.30 -1.77
C THR A 124 10.94 4.65 -1.88
N LEU A 125 10.36 5.63 -2.57
CA LEU A 125 10.95 6.96 -2.71
C LEU A 125 11.02 7.71 -1.36
N LEU A 126 9.97 7.60 -0.54
CA LEU A 126 9.92 8.22 0.79
C LEU A 126 10.88 7.57 1.78
N LEU A 127 11.13 6.27 1.67
CA LEU A 127 12.15 5.59 2.47
C LEU A 127 13.57 5.91 1.97
N ALA A 128 13.80 5.88 0.66
CA ALA A 128 15.10 6.19 0.07
C ALA A 128 15.54 7.63 0.35
N SER A 129 14.61 8.59 0.36
CA SER A 129 14.90 9.99 0.70
C SER A 129 15.37 10.22 2.14
N ARG A 130 15.30 9.20 3.03
CA ARG A 130 15.90 9.26 4.36
C ARG A 130 17.39 8.93 4.39
N ASP A 131 17.94 8.38 3.32
CA ASP A 131 19.36 8.06 3.27
C ASP A 131 20.19 9.33 2.98
N PRO A 132 20.99 9.82 3.95
CA PRO A 132 21.76 11.04 3.80
C PRO A 132 22.92 10.90 2.81
N SER A 133 23.24 9.68 2.35
CA SER A 133 24.26 9.44 1.31
C SER A 133 23.76 9.74 -0.11
N LEU A 134 22.45 9.94 -0.30
CA LEU A 134 21.87 10.26 -1.61
C LEU A 134 21.92 11.78 -1.86
N PRO A 135 22.60 12.24 -2.94
CA PRO A 135 22.76 13.66 -3.25
C PRO A 135 21.44 14.38 -3.61
N ALA A 136 20.34 13.64 -3.79
CA ALA A 136 19.03 14.13 -4.22
C ALA A 136 17.91 13.94 -3.17
N GLN A 137 18.25 13.78 -1.88
CA GLN A 137 17.31 13.54 -0.77
C GLN A 137 16.05 14.42 -0.81
N GLY A 138 16.18 15.74 -0.95
CA GLY A 138 15.03 16.65 -1.03
C GLY A 138 14.22 16.55 -2.33
N ALA A 139 14.84 16.17 -3.43
CA ALA A 139 14.18 16.02 -4.73
C ALA A 139 13.31 14.75 -4.81
N LEU A 140 13.57 13.75 -3.96
CA LEU A 140 12.81 12.50 -3.90
C LEU A 140 11.55 12.60 -3.01
N VAL A 141 11.52 13.52 -2.04
CA VAL A 141 10.37 13.70 -1.14
C VAL A 141 9.13 14.19 -1.89
N ALA A 142 9.27 15.24 -2.70
CA ALA A 142 8.15 15.81 -3.46
C ALA A 142 7.44 14.79 -4.38
N PRO A 143 8.13 14.02 -5.25
CA PRO A 143 7.49 12.99 -6.07
C PRO A 143 6.96 11.82 -5.22
N GLY A 144 7.63 11.46 -4.12
CA GLY A 144 7.14 10.45 -3.18
C GLY A 144 5.80 10.82 -2.55
N VAL A 145 5.66 12.06 -2.05
CA VAL A 145 4.41 12.59 -1.51
C VAL A 145 3.35 12.69 -2.61
N ALA A 146 3.70 13.20 -3.80
CA ALA A 146 2.76 13.30 -4.91
C ALA A 146 2.19 11.93 -5.31
N LEU A 147 3.04 10.89 -5.42
CA LEU A 147 2.61 9.53 -5.70
C LEU A 147 1.76 8.94 -4.57
N LEU A 148 2.06 9.26 -3.31
CA LEU A 148 1.25 8.84 -2.17
C LEU A 148 -0.17 9.42 -2.24
N TYR A 149 -0.31 10.69 -2.62
CA TYR A 149 -1.61 11.32 -2.84
C TYR A 149 -2.36 10.72 -4.03
N VAL A 150 -1.66 10.46 -5.15
CA VAL A 150 -2.25 9.76 -6.30
C VAL A 150 -2.75 8.37 -5.87
N SER A 151 -1.93 7.61 -5.15
CA SER A 151 -2.30 6.29 -4.64
C SER A 151 -3.52 6.36 -3.70
N THR A 152 -3.56 7.36 -2.82
CA THR A 152 -4.70 7.62 -1.94
C THR A 152 -5.98 7.90 -2.72
N GLY A 153 -5.91 8.77 -3.74
CA GLY A 153 -7.02 9.07 -4.62
C GLY A 153 -7.53 7.82 -5.34
N LEU A 154 -6.62 7.01 -5.89
CA LEU A 154 -6.96 5.72 -6.52
C LEU A 154 -7.59 4.75 -5.52
N ALA A 155 -7.10 4.71 -4.27
CA ALA A 155 -7.61 3.83 -3.22
C ALA A 155 -9.06 4.16 -2.85
N VAL A 156 -9.34 5.45 -2.62
CA VAL A 156 -10.67 5.96 -2.28
C VAL A 156 -11.62 5.80 -3.47
N TRP A 157 -11.18 6.17 -4.67
CA TRP A 157 -11.98 5.98 -5.88
C TRP A 157 -12.36 4.51 -6.10
N SER A 158 -11.38 3.62 -5.94
CA SER A 158 -11.60 2.17 -6.00
C SER A 158 -12.66 1.74 -4.99
N LEU A 159 -12.58 2.18 -3.73
CA LEU A 159 -13.55 1.84 -2.70
C LEU A 159 -14.97 2.30 -3.08
N VAL A 160 -15.11 3.54 -3.57
CA VAL A 160 -16.41 4.07 -4.01
C VAL A 160 -17.00 3.24 -5.15
N VAL A 161 -16.18 2.85 -6.13
CA VAL A 161 -16.62 1.98 -7.23
C VAL A 161 -17.11 0.63 -6.71
N TYR A 162 -16.39 0.03 -5.76
CA TYR A 162 -16.79 -1.24 -5.15
C TYR A 162 -18.09 -1.13 -4.37
N MET A 163 -18.23 -0.14 -3.50
CA MET A 163 -19.43 0.11 -2.72
C MET A 163 -20.66 0.35 -3.61
N ARG A 164 -20.51 1.14 -4.68
CA ARG A 164 -21.59 1.39 -5.65
C ARG A 164 -22.05 0.11 -6.34
N LYS A 165 -21.14 -0.82 -6.68
CA LYS A 165 -21.50 -2.09 -7.29
C LYS A 165 -22.27 -2.98 -6.33
N ILE A 166 -21.82 -3.10 -5.08
CA ILE A 166 -22.50 -3.89 -4.03
C ILE A 166 -23.91 -3.34 -3.80
N TRP A 167 -24.05 -2.02 -3.63
CA TRP A 167 -25.33 -1.37 -3.38
C TRP A 167 -26.38 -1.64 -4.47
N ARG A 168 -25.96 -1.63 -5.75
CA ARG A 168 -26.86 -1.96 -6.87
C ARG A 168 -27.33 -3.41 -6.89
N ILE A 169 -26.55 -4.32 -6.32
CA ILE A 169 -26.91 -5.74 -6.25
C ILE A 169 -27.86 -5.98 -5.08
N LEU A 170 -27.65 -5.30 -3.95
CA LEU A 170 -28.53 -5.42 -2.77
C LEU A 170 -29.91 -4.80 -2.98
N LEU A 171 -30.02 -3.77 -3.83
CA LEU A 171 -31.29 -3.11 -4.16
C LEU A 171 -32.09 -3.81 -5.28
N LYS A 172 -31.61 -4.92 -5.83
CA LYS A 172 -32.32 -5.75 -6.82
C LYS A 172 -32.77 -7.05 -6.20
#